data_AF-A0A931M891-F1
#
_entry.id   AF-A0A931M891-F1
#
_cell.length_a   1.000
_cell.length_b   1.000
_cell.length_c   1.000
_cell.angle_alpha   90.00
_cell.angle_beta   90.00
_cell.angle_gamma   90.00
#
_symmetry.space_group_name_H-M   'P 1'
#
loop_
_entity.id
_entity.type
_entity.pdbx_description
1 polymer ?
#
loop_
_entity_poly.entity_id
_entity_poly.type
_entity_poly.pdbx_seq_one_letter_code
_entity_poly.pdbx_strand_id
1 'polypeptide(L)'
;MLNLIDITRKLLKGDFTGLLGIVKTNKEIHPAEVAKMLSGVPYKTSLKGFRMLPTESQLKVFPYLDILLQIKIIRVISSDRSSYILNKLSSDDRTTFYSAVKGVERSHLLELLDAKNRDAVHNLLGYPENSVARLINTEFATITTERTIAQAMDHLRLNHKDNETANVIYVVDENGKLIDDIPIRKLVLNEPAKKVADILDGFCVTLHMMDTKEDAVAKFKEYDRVVLPVANEENILMG
;
A
#
# COMPACT_ATOMS: atom_id res chain seq x y z
N MET A 1 31.74 8.36 5.96
CA MET A 1 30.38 7.80 5.84
C MET A 1 30.26 7.27 4.42
N LEU A 2 29.95 5.99 4.19
CA LEU A 2 29.82 5.51 2.80
C LEU A 2 28.58 6.13 2.17
N ASN A 3 28.74 6.77 1.01
CA ASN A 3 27.62 7.27 0.20
C ASN A 3 26.91 6.06 -0.46
N LEU A 4 25.61 6.20 -0.77
CA LEU A 4 24.80 5.21 -1.48
C LEU A 4 25.51 4.70 -2.76
N ILE A 5 26.20 5.60 -3.47
CA ILE A 5 27.01 5.28 -4.66
C ILE A 5 28.14 4.28 -4.33
N ASP A 6 28.80 4.44 -3.18
CA ASP A 6 29.89 3.56 -2.77
C ASP A 6 29.37 2.18 -2.36
N ILE A 7 28.16 2.13 -1.79
CA ILE A 7 27.48 0.87 -1.44
C ILE A 7 27.08 0.13 -2.72
N THR A 8 26.49 0.81 -3.70
CA THR A 8 26.19 0.21 -5.01
C THR A 8 27.46 -0.29 -5.70
N ARG A 9 28.56 0.48 -5.65
CA ARG A 9 29.84 0.05 -6.23
C ARG A 9 30.42 -1.18 -5.52
N LYS A 10 30.22 -1.30 -4.21
CA LYS A 10 30.59 -2.50 -3.44
C LYS A 10 29.72 -3.69 -3.82
N LEU A 11 28.41 -3.50 -3.97
CA LEU A 11 27.50 -4.55 -4.43
C LEU A 11 27.89 -5.08 -5.81
N LEU A 12 28.29 -4.20 -6.75
CA LEU A 12 28.81 -4.61 -8.07
C LEU A 12 30.04 -5.52 -7.97
N LYS A 13 30.85 -5.36 -6.91
CA LYS A 13 32.02 -6.20 -6.62
C LYS A 13 31.68 -7.44 -5.77
N GLY A 14 30.40 -7.66 -5.47
CA GLY A 14 29.93 -8.77 -4.62
C GLY A 14 30.13 -8.54 -3.12
N ASP A 15 30.45 -7.32 -2.70
CA ASP A 15 30.57 -6.92 -1.29
C ASP A 15 29.23 -6.38 -0.77
N PHE A 16 28.60 -7.16 0.12
CA PHE A 16 27.31 -6.84 0.74
C PHE A 16 27.44 -6.19 2.12
N THR A 17 28.65 -5.93 2.61
CA THR A 17 28.88 -5.37 3.95
C THR A 17 28.23 -4.00 4.11
N GLY A 18 28.25 -3.19 3.04
CA GLY A 18 27.57 -1.88 3.02
C GLY A 18 26.06 -2.02 3.19
N LEU A 19 25.43 -2.91 2.42
CA LEU A 19 23.99 -3.19 2.48
C LEU A 19 23.57 -3.70 3.86
N LEU A 20 24.31 -4.65 4.42
CA LEU A 20 24.04 -5.17 5.77
C LEU A 20 24.32 -4.14 6.87
N GLY A 21 25.32 -3.28 6.65
CA GLY A 21 25.63 -2.17 7.53
C GLY A 21 24.48 -1.19 7.65
N ILE A 22 23.83 -0.83 6.52
CA ILE A 22 22.62 0.02 6.52
C ILE A 22 21.56 -0.55 7.46
N VAL A 23 21.21 -1.81 7.26
CA VAL A 23 20.19 -2.51 8.03
C VAL A 23 20.51 -2.57 9.52
N LYS A 24 21.80 -2.69 9.89
CA LYS A 24 22.23 -2.81 11.28
C LYS A 24 22.46 -1.49 12.01
N THR A 25 22.74 -0.40 11.30
CA THR A 25 23.27 0.84 11.92
C THR A 25 22.20 1.86 12.30
N ASN A 26 20.90 1.53 12.19
CA ASN A 26 19.78 2.42 12.53
C ASN A 26 19.81 3.80 11.84
N LYS A 27 20.59 3.95 10.77
CA LYS A 27 20.38 5.04 9.81
C LYS A 27 19.23 4.61 8.94
N GLU A 28 18.07 5.25 9.12
CA GLU A 28 16.88 5.01 8.32
C GLU A 28 17.14 5.43 6.87
N ILE A 29 17.72 4.52 6.09
CA ILE A 29 17.69 4.62 4.65
C ILE A 29 16.33 4.10 4.21
N HIS A 30 15.62 4.94 3.47
CA HIS A 30 14.31 4.60 2.96
C HIS A 30 14.35 3.30 2.13
N PRO A 31 13.40 2.37 2.27
CA PRO A 31 13.41 1.10 1.54
C PRO A 31 13.51 1.27 0.01
N ALA A 32 12.93 2.33 -0.54
CA ALA A 32 13.05 2.68 -1.95
C ALA A 32 14.51 2.90 -2.42
N GLU A 33 15.38 3.47 -1.58
CA GLU A 33 16.80 3.63 -1.93
C GLU A 33 17.52 2.28 -1.96
N VAL A 34 17.17 1.36 -1.05
CA VAL A 34 17.69 0.00 -1.06
C VAL A 34 17.21 -0.74 -2.31
N ALA A 35 15.92 -0.61 -2.67
CA ALA A 35 15.37 -1.19 -3.89
C ALA A 35 16.11 -0.67 -5.13
N LYS A 36 16.33 0.64 -5.23
CA LYS A 36 17.09 1.28 -6.30
C LYS A 36 18.53 0.74 -6.41
N MET A 37 19.22 0.51 -5.30
CA MET A 37 20.55 -0.12 -5.31
C MET A 37 20.49 -1.54 -5.87
N LEU A 38 19.50 -2.34 -5.43
CA LEU A 38 19.32 -3.71 -5.89
C LEU A 38 18.94 -3.78 -7.37
N SER A 39 18.17 -2.82 -7.88
CA SER A 39 17.86 -2.70 -9.31
C SER A 39 19.05 -2.22 -10.14
N GLY A 40 19.98 -1.47 -9.54
CA GLY A 40 21.19 -0.95 -10.19
C GLY A 40 22.33 -1.96 -10.37
N VAL A 41 22.17 -3.21 -9.94
CA VAL A 41 23.20 -4.25 -10.03
C VAL A 41 22.72 -5.47 -10.83
N PRO A 42 23.63 -6.32 -11.37
CA PRO A 42 23.23 -7.52 -12.09
C PRO A 42 22.31 -8.43 -11.29
N TYR A 43 21.37 -9.08 -11.97
CA TYR A 43 20.31 -9.89 -11.37
C TYR A 43 20.79 -10.86 -10.27
N LYS A 44 21.88 -11.61 -10.51
CA LYS A 44 22.42 -12.55 -9.52
C LYS A 44 22.84 -11.86 -8.21
N THR A 45 23.43 -10.67 -8.33
CA THR A 45 23.84 -9.84 -7.19
C THR A 45 22.62 -9.28 -6.47
N SER A 46 21.63 -8.79 -7.23
CA SER A 46 20.38 -8.26 -6.70
C SER A 46 19.62 -9.31 -5.87
N LEU A 47 19.44 -10.51 -6.41
CA LEU A 47 18.79 -11.62 -5.72
C LEU A 47 19.55 -12.03 -4.44
N LYS A 48 20.88 -12.11 -4.50
CA LYS A 48 21.70 -12.41 -3.32
C LYS A 48 21.57 -11.32 -2.26
N GLY A 49 21.62 -10.05 -2.68
CA GLY A 49 21.44 -8.90 -1.81
C GLY A 49 20.08 -8.91 -1.11
N PHE A 50 19.00 -9.11 -1.86
CA PHE A 50 17.65 -9.23 -1.32
C PHE A 50 17.55 -10.37 -0.29
N ARG A 51 18.07 -11.56 -0.61
CA ARG A 51 18.06 -12.72 0.30
C ARG A 51 18.85 -12.51 1.60
N MET A 52 19.83 -11.60 1.59
CA MET A 52 20.65 -11.26 2.75
C MET A 52 19.99 -10.21 3.66
N LEU A 53 18.97 -9.48 3.16
CA LEU A 53 18.18 -8.60 4.01
C LEU A 53 17.42 -9.42 5.07
N PRO A 54 17.25 -8.90 6.29
CA PRO A 54 16.32 -9.46 7.27
C PRO A 54 14.90 -9.47 6.71
N THR A 55 14.08 -10.39 7.19
CA THR A 55 12.69 -10.58 6.74
C THR A 55 11.87 -9.29 6.77
N GLU A 56 11.94 -8.51 7.86
CA GLU A 56 11.23 -7.23 7.97
C GLU A 56 11.68 -6.20 6.92
N SER A 57 12.98 -6.17 6.60
CA SER A 57 13.49 -5.30 5.54
C SER A 57 13.08 -5.79 4.15
N GLN A 58 12.98 -7.11 3.94
CA GLN A 58 12.47 -7.67 2.68
C GLN A 58 11.04 -7.22 2.42
N LEU A 59 10.17 -7.26 3.44
CA LEU A 59 8.78 -6.80 3.33
C LEU A 59 8.69 -5.34 2.91
N LYS A 60 9.51 -4.47 3.52
CA LYS A 60 9.52 -3.04 3.22
C LYS A 60 10.14 -2.70 1.87
N VAL A 61 11.17 -3.44 1.44
CA VAL A 61 11.91 -3.16 0.20
C VAL A 61 11.21 -3.73 -1.02
N PHE A 62 10.54 -4.89 -0.89
CA PHE A 62 9.96 -5.62 -2.01
C PHE A 62 8.98 -4.78 -2.86
N PRO A 63 8.03 -4.02 -2.29
CA PRO A 63 7.12 -3.16 -3.05
C PRO A 63 7.82 -2.19 -4.01
N TYR A 64 8.97 -1.65 -3.60
CA TYR A 64 9.70 -0.65 -4.37
C TYR A 64 10.59 -1.24 -5.46
N LEU A 65 10.75 -2.57 -5.53
CA LEU A 65 11.52 -3.20 -6.60
C LEU A 65 10.76 -3.13 -7.92
N ASP A 66 11.48 -3.07 -9.03
CA ASP A 66 10.87 -3.19 -10.34
C ASP A 66 10.06 -4.49 -10.45
N ILE A 67 8.89 -4.43 -11.08
CA ILE A 67 7.94 -5.55 -11.15
C ILE A 67 8.57 -6.84 -11.72
N LEU A 68 9.47 -6.72 -12.69
CA LEU A 68 10.19 -7.87 -13.26
C LEU A 68 11.16 -8.50 -12.26
N LEU A 69 11.76 -7.71 -11.36
CA LEU A 69 12.63 -8.19 -10.31
C LEU A 69 11.81 -8.84 -9.18
N GLN A 70 10.68 -8.26 -8.80
CA GLN A 70 9.73 -8.85 -7.84
C GLN A 70 9.34 -10.27 -8.27
N ILE A 71 8.89 -10.44 -9.53
CA ILE A 71 8.50 -11.75 -10.08
C ILE A 71 9.67 -12.75 -10.04
N LYS A 72 10.86 -12.32 -10.47
CA LYS A 72 12.06 -13.20 -10.45
C LYS A 72 12.45 -13.62 -9.05
N ILE A 73 12.32 -12.73 -8.06
CA ILE A 73 12.60 -13.05 -6.66
C ILE A 73 11.62 -14.11 -6.15
N ILE A 74 10.31 -13.89 -6.35
CA ILE A 74 9.25 -14.83 -5.91
C ILE A 74 9.43 -16.22 -6.51
N ARG A 75 9.91 -16.32 -7.76
CA ARG A 75 10.21 -17.61 -8.41
C ARG A 75 11.37 -18.40 -7.81
N VAL A 76 12.30 -17.74 -7.13
CA VAL A 76 13.58 -18.36 -6.70
C VAL A 76 13.67 -18.55 -5.19
N ILE A 77 12.96 -17.73 -4.41
CA ILE A 77 12.88 -17.93 -2.95
C ILE A 77 11.93 -19.10 -2.62
N SER A 78 12.00 -19.58 -1.38
CA SER A 78 11.14 -20.69 -0.93
C SER A 78 9.67 -20.28 -0.91
N SER A 79 8.79 -21.25 -1.14
CA SER A 79 7.32 -21.06 -1.11
C SER A 79 6.86 -20.33 0.15
N ASP A 80 7.34 -20.74 1.33
CA ASP A 80 6.98 -20.11 2.62
C ASP A 80 7.34 -18.62 2.66
N ARG A 81 8.49 -18.23 2.08
CA ARG A 81 8.90 -16.83 2.04
C ARG A 81 8.09 -16.04 1.02
N SER A 82 7.82 -16.62 -0.15
CA SER A 82 6.94 -16.02 -1.16
C SER A 82 5.55 -15.79 -0.58
N SER A 83 4.95 -16.80 0.06
CA SER A 83 3.66 -16.70 0.74
C SER A 83 3.69 -15.60 1.81
N TYR A 84 4.72 -15.56 2.66
CA TYR A 84 4.84 -14.53 3.67
C TYR A 84 4.91 -13.12 3.08
N ILE A 85 5.74 -12.89 2.07
CA ILE A 85 5.87 -11.57 1.42
C ILE A 85 4.55 -11.16 0.77
N LEU A 86 3.96 -12.04 -0.07
CA LEU A 86 2.76 -11.73 -0.85
C LEU A 86 1.54 -11.43 0.03
N ASN A 87 1.38 -12.11 1.16
CA ASN A 87 0.31 -11.84 2.13
C ASN A 87 0.53 -10.59 2.98
N LYS A 88 1.76 -10.05 3.01
CA LYS A 88 2.13 -8.86 3.79
C LYS A 88 2.19 -7.58 2.97
N LEU A 89 2.12 -7.67 1.65
CA LEU A 89 1.90 -6.51 0.79
C LEU A 89 0.58 -5.83 1.14
N SER A 90 0.52 -4.51 1.01
CA SER A 90 -0.74 -3.77 0.96
C SER A 90 -1.57 -4.25 -0.24
N SER A 91 -2.88 -3.97 -0.22
CA SER A 91 -3.79 -4.51 -1.25
C SER A 91 -3.49 -3.99 -2.65
N ASP A 92 -3.04 -2.74 -2.79
CA ASP A 92 -2.67 -2.08 -4.04
C ASP A 92 -1.36 -2.66 -4.61
N ASP A 93 -0.32 -2.79 -3.79
CA ASP A 93 0.94 -3.43 -4.18
C ASP A 93 0.72 -4.88 -4.60
N ARG A 94 -0.09 -5.61 -3.83
CA ARG A 94 -0.47 -6.99 -4.16
C ARG A 94 -1.20 -7.04 -5.49
N THR A 95 -2.21 -6.20 -5.69
CA THR A 95 -2.97 -6.15 -6.95
C THR A 95 -2.08 -5.81 -8.13
N THR A 96 -1.12 -4.89 -7.94
CA THR A 96 -0.10 -4.54 -8.94
C THR A 96 0.77 -5.75 -9.30
N PHE A 97 1.27 -6.48 -8.29
CA PHE A 97 2.04 -7.70 -8.49
C PHE A 97 1.27 -8.75 -9.31
N TYR A 98 0.04 -9.09 -8.91
CA TYR A 98 -0.75 -10.12 -9.57
C TYR A 98 -1.31 -9.69 -10.93
N SER A 99 -1.43 -8.39 -11.20
CA SER A 99 -1.77 -7.87 -12.53
C SER A 99 -0.66 -8.13 -13.54
N ALA A 100 0.62 -8.10 -13.11
CA ALA A 100 1.77 -8.33 -13.97
C ALA A 100 2.04 -9.82 -14.26
N VAL A 101 1.68 -10.73 -13.35
CA VAL A 101 1.80 -12.18 -13.56
C VAL A 101 0.58 -12.71 -14.31
N LYS A 102 0.72 -13.64 -15.27
CA LYS A 102 -0.40 -14.14 -16.09
C LYS A 102 -0.44 -15.68 -16.15
N GLY A 103 -1.59 -16.22 -16.56
CA GLY A 103 -1.78 -17.65 -16.84
C GLY A 103 -1.55 -18.56 -15.64
N VAL A 104 -0.96 -19.73 -15.89
CA VAL A 104 -0.71 -20.79 -14.88
C VAL A 104 0.11 -20.28 -13.70
N GLU A 105 1.07 -19.40 -13.96
CA GLU A 105 1.90 -18.82 -12.90
C GLU A 105 1.08 -17.99 -11.91
N ARG A 106 0.12 -17.19 -12.41
CA ARG A 106 -0.77 -16.41 -11.54
C ARG A 106 -1.58 -17.34 -10.65
N SER A 107 -2.16 -18.39 -11.23
CA SER A 107 -2.94 -19.39 -10.48
C SER A 107 -2.12 -20.01 -9.36
N HIS A 108 -0.88 -20.44 -9.65
CA HIS A 108 0.01 -20.99 -8.64
C HIS A 108 0.37 -19.99 -7.54
N LEU A 109 0.67 -18.73 -7.89
CA LEU A 109 0.98 -17.72 -6.88
C LEU A 109 -0.24 -17.30 -6.04
N LEU A 110 -1.46 -17.41 -6.57
CA LEU A 110 -2.69 -17.15 -5.81
C LEU A 110 -2.92 -18.21 -4.71
N GLU A 111 -2.46 -19.45 -4.93
CA GLU A 111 -2.50 -20.52 -3.91
C GLU A 111 -1.65 -20.19 -2.67
N LEU A 112 -0.64 -19.31 -2.81
CA LEU A 112 0.21 -18.86 -1.71
C LEU A 112 -0.46 -17.81 -0.83
N LEU A 113 -1.57 -17.21 -1.25
CA LEU A 113 -2.34 -16.26 -0.45
C LEU A 113 -3.28 -16.99 0.51
N ASP A 114 -3.51 -16.36 1.66
CA ASP A 114 -4.66 -16.69 2.50
C ASP A 114 -5.98 -16.38 1.76
N ALA A 115 -7.09 -16.97 2.23
CA ALA A 115 -8.37 -16.88 1.54
C ALA A 115 -8.83 -15.42 1.38
N LYS A 116 -8.70 -14.60 2.43
CA LYS A 116 -9.10 -13.19 2.41
C LYS A 116 -8.35 -12.41 1.33
N ASN A 117 -7.03 -12.56 1.30
CA ASN A 117 -6.17 -11.87 0.35
C ASN A 117 -6.39 -12.37 -1.07
N ARG A 118 -6.63 -13.67 -1.24
CA ARG A 118 -6.93 -14.29 -2.54
C ARG A 118 -8.23 -13.77 -3.13
N ASP A 119 -9.29 -13.73 -2.33
CA ASP A 119 -10.61 -13.24 -2.75
C ASP A 119 -10.55 -11.75 -3.10
N ALA A 120 -9.87 -10.95 -2.28
CA ALA A 120 -9.64 -9.53 -2.55
C ALA A 120 -8.92 -9.32 -3.89
N VAL A 121 -7.82 -10.05 -4.13
CA VAL A 121 -7.09 -9.97 -5.41
C VAL A 121 -7.99 -10.42 -6.55
N HIS A 122 -8.73 -11.52 -6.44
CA HIS A 122 -9.64 -11.97 -7.50
C HIS A 122 -10.69 -10.91 -7.87
N ASN A 123 -11.30 -10.29 -6.87
CA ASN A 123 -12.29 -9.24 -7.08
C ASN A 123 -11.70 -8.05 -7.85
N LEU A 124 -10.55 -7.53 -7.39
CA LEU A 124 -9.88 -6.41 -8.07
C LEU A 124 -9.37 -6.82 -9.46
N LEU A 125 -8.91 -8.06 -9.62
CA LEU A 125 -8.50 -8.61 -10.91
C LEU A 125 -9.66 -8.82 -11.91
N GLY A 126 -10.92 -8.68 -11.48
CA GLY A 126 -12.09 -8.71 -12.36
C GLY A 126 -12.35 -7.39 -13.09
N TYR A 127 -11.85 -6.27 -12.58
CA TYR A 127 -12.06 -4.95 -13.17
C TYR A 127 -11.13 -4.69 -14.36
N PRO A 128 -11.44 -3.75 -15.27
CA PRO A 128 -10.56 -3.38 -16.39
C PRO A 128 -9.14 -3.00 -15.92
N GLU A 129 -8.09 -3.34 -16.70
CA GLU A 129 -6.69 -3.07 -16.31
C GLU A 129 -6.39 -1.56 -16.09
N ASN A 130 -7.12 -0.68 -16.78
CA ASN A 130 -6.99 0.77 -16.65
C ASN A 130 -7.99 1.42 -15.67
N SER A 131 -8.70 0.62 -14.88
CA SER A 131 -9.67 1.14 -13.91
C SER A 131 -9.02 1.55 -12.60
N VAL A 132 -9.66 2.48 -11.88
CA VAL A 132 -9.28 2.90 -10.52
C VAL A 132 -9.32 1.71 -9.56
N ALA A 133 -10.24 0.75 -9.73
CA ALA A 133 -10.31 -0.47 -8.92
C ALA A 133 -8.98 -1.23 -8.84
N ARG A 134 -8.11 -1.15 -9.87
CA ARG A 134 -6.79 -1.79 -9.87
C ARG A 134 -5.73 -1.07 -9.05
N LEU A 135 -6.04 0.13 -8.56
CA LEU A 135 -5.10 1.02 -7.87
C LEU A 135 -5.47 1.27 -6.41
N ILE A 136 -6.66 0.84 -5.97
CA ILE A 136 -7.15 1.17 -4.64
C ILE A 136 -6.38 0.44 -3.53
N ASN A 137 -6.23 1.12 -2.41
CA ASN A 137 -5.83 0.50 -1.16
C ASN A 137 -7.06 0.27 -0.29
N THR A 138 -7.39 -0.98 0.01
CA THR A 138 -8.56 -1.37 0.81
C THR A 138 -8.31 -1.24 2.32
N GLU A 139 -7.12 -0.80 2.73
CA GLU A 139 -6.74 -0.56 4.12
C GLU A 139 -6.89 0.93 4.46
N PHE A 140 -8.14 1.38 4.57
CA PHE A 140 -8.50 2.76 4.92
C PHE A 140 -9.20 2.84 6.28
N ALA A 141 -9.28 4.06 6.82
CA ALA A 141 -9.89 4.32 8.12
C ALA A 141 -11.30 4.92 7.99
N THR A 142 -12.24 4.37 8.76
CA THR A 142 -13.63 4.83 8.76
C THR A 142 -14.17 5.16 10.15
N ILE A 143 -15.08 6.13 10.21
CA ILE A 143 -15.84 6.50 11.42
C ILE A 143 -17.31 6.78 11.04
N THR A 144 -18.18 6.88 12.04
CA THR A 144 -19.61 7.19 11.85
C THR A 144 -19.97 8.55 12.44
N THR A 145 -21.03 9.17 11.92
CA THR A 145 -21.50 10.52 12.27
C THR A 145 -21.91 10.68 13.73
N GLU A 146 -22.42 9.61 14.34
CA GLU A 146 -22.98 9.65 15.70
C GLU A 146 -21.92 9.70 16.81
N ARG A 147 -20.68 9.32 16.50
CA ARG A 147 -19.60 9.33 17.49
C ARG A 147 -19.19 10.76 17.84
N THR A 148 -18.82 10.95 19.09
CA THR A 148 -18.02 12.11 19.47
C THR A 148 -16.60 11.98 18.89
N ILE A 149 -15.90 13.11 18.75
CA ILE A 149 -14.51 13.11 18.29
C ILE A 149 -13.62 12.24 19.18
N ALA A 150 -13.82 12.26 20.51
CA ALA A 150 -13.10 11.39 21.44
C ALA A 150 -13.29 9.90 21.08
N GLN A 151 -14.55 9.47 20.93
CA GLN A 151 -14.89 8.09 20.59
C GLN A 151 -14.38 7.68 19.20
N ALA A 152 -14.43 8.59 18.23
CA ALA A 152 -13.89 8.36 16.89
C ALA A 152 -12.37 8.12 16.96
N MET A 153 -11.64 8.98 17.66
CA MET A 153 -10.20 8.84 17.85
C MET A 153 -9.83 7.56 18.61
N ASP A 154 -10.58 7.20 19.66
CA ASP A 154 -10.39 5.94 20.38
C ASP A 154 -10.61 4.73 19.48
N HIS A 155 -11.67 4.74 18.67
CA HIS A 155 -11.93 3.70 17.68
C HIS A 155 -10.79 3.58 16.67
N LEU A 156 -10.27 4.71 16.17
CA LEU A 156 -9.16 4.73 15.23
C LEU A 156 -7.91 4.09 15.85
N ARG A 157 -7.56 4.44 17.08
CA ARG A 157 -6.40 3.86 17.80
C ARG A 157 -6.52 2.36 18.04
N LEU A 158 -7.74 1.85 18.24
CA LEU A 158 -7.97 0.43 18.53
C LEU A 158 -7.99 -0.45 17.27
N ASN A 159 -8.47 0.08 16.14
CA ASN A 159 -8.78 -0.73 14.96
C ASN A 159 -7.84 -0.50 13.78
N HIS A 160 -7.13 0.62 13.75
CA HIS A 160 -6.20 0.94 12.66
C HIS A 160 -4.76 0.86 13.17
N LYS A 161 -3.95 0.12 12.41
CA LYS A 161 -2.50 0.14 12.58
C LYS A 161 -1.97 1.39 11.88
N ASP A 162 -0.80 1.85 12.31
CA ASP A 162 -0.03 2.86 11.61
C ASP A 162 0.36 2.32 10.23
N ASN A 163 -0.51 2.55 9.24
CA ASN A 163 -0.26 2.32 7.83
C ASN A 163 -0.03 3.68 7.18
N GLU A 164 0.86 3.74 6.18
CA GLU A 164 1.39 4.97 5.58
C GLU A 164 0.32 5.96 5.03
N THR A 165 -0.96 5.58 5.02
CA THR A 165 -2.08 6.30 4.39
C THR A 165 -3.03 7.03 5.36
N ALA A 166 -2.81 7.00 6.68
CA ALA A 166 -3.79 7.47 7.69
C ALA A 166 -3.95 9.01 7.87
N ASN A 167 -3.90 9.82 6.80
CA ASN A 167 -4.08 11.28 6.90
C ASN A 167 -5.52 11.77 6.65
N VAL A 168 -6.36 10.94 6.03
CA VAL A 168 -7.77 11.22 5.78
C VAL A 168 -8.59 10.07 6.34
N ILE A 169 -9.66 10.41 7.05
CA ILE A 169 -10.60 9.48 7.66
C ILE A 169 -11.92 9.63 6.93
N TYR A 170 -12.47 8.52 6.44
CA TYR A 170 -13.74 8.53 5.74
C TYR A 170 -14.91 8.36 6.72
N VAL A 171 -16.00 9.06 6.47
CA VAL A 171 -17.22 8.99 7.26
C VAL A 171 -18.23 8.17 6.48
N VAL A 172 -18.77 7.14 7.11
CA VAL A 172 -19.70 6.20 6.46
C VAL A 172 -20.97 6.02 7.29
N ASP A 173 -22.05 5.58 6.64
CA ASP A 173 -23.27 5.12 7.30
C ASP A 173 -23.14 3.68 7.82
N GLU A 174 -24.21 3.16 8.43
CA GLU A 174 -24.26 1.79 8.97
C GLU A 174 -24.12 0.69 7.90
N ASN A 175 -24.35 1.03 6.62
CA ASN A 175 -24.24 0.13 5.48
C ASN A 175 -22.89 0.29 4.75
N GLY A 176 -21.97 1.12 5.26
CA GLY A 176 -20.68 1.41 4.64
C GLY A 176 -20.75 2.39 3.47
N LYS A 177 -21.86 3.10 3.28
CA LYS A 177 -21.98 4.12 2.24
C LYS A 177 -21.19 5.36 2.63
N LEU A 178 -20.42 5.89 1.69
CA LEU A 178 -19.61 7.08 1.88
C LEU A 178 -20.49 8.31 2.09
N ILE A 179 -20.25 9.02 3.18
CA ILE A 179 -20.91 10.28 3.55
C ILE A 179 -19.98 11.46 3.28
N ASP A 180 -18.76 11.42 3.84
CA ASP A 180 -17.80 12.53 3.77
C ASP A 180 -16.36 12.07 4.00
N ASP A 181 -15.38 12.97 3.82
CA ASP A 181 -13.97 12.76 4.18
C ASP A 181 -13.46 13.85 5.14
N ILE A 182 -12.68 13.43 6.15
CA ILE A 182 -12.17 14.33 7.20
C ILE A 182 -10.66 14.20 7.28
N PRO A 183 -9.90 15.28 7.01
CA PRO A 183 -8.48 15.32 7.32
C PRO A 183 -8.25 15.11 8.82
N ILE A 184 -7.29 14.26 9.21
CA ILE A 184 -7.02 13.92 10.63
C ILE A 184 -6.85 15.16 11.53
N ARG A 185 -6.29 16.25 10.98
CA ARG A 185 -6.15 17.54 11.68
C ARG A 185 -7.48 18.09 12.22
N LYS A 186 -8.59 17.89 11.52
CA LYS A 186 -9.92 18.36 11.97
C LYS A 186 -10.38 17.60 13.22
N LEU A 187 -10.06 16.30 13.32
CA LEU A 187 -10.33 15.51 14.53
C LEU A 187 -9.44 15.95 15.70
N VAL A 188 -8.20 16.36 15.43
CA VAL A 188 -7.27 16.83 16.48
C VAL A 188 -7.62 18.23 17.00
N LEU A 189 -8.07 19.13 16.13
CA LEU A 189 -8.27 20.55 16.47
C LEU A 189 -9.65 20.88 17.03
N ASN A 190 -10.63 19.98 16.90
CA ASN A 190 -11.97 20.18 17.44
C ASN A 190 -12.12 19.61 18.85
N GLU A 191 -13.10 20.13 19.58
CA GLU A 191 -13.39 19.69 20.94
C GLU A 191 -13.77 18.19 20.99
N PRO A 192 -13.20 17.39 21.90
CA PRO A 192 -13.45 15.95 21.97
C PRO A 192 -14.93 15.57 22.15
N ALA A 193 -15.74 16.47 22.71
CA ALA A 193 -17.17 16.26 22.96
C ALA A 193 -18.09 16.52 21.75
N LYS A 194 -17.62 17.23 20.71
CA LYS A 194 -18.41 17.46 19.49
C LYS A 194 -18.68 16.15 18.77
N LYS A 195 -19.81 16.05 18.07
CA LYS A 195 -20.08 14.92 17.18
C LYS A 195 -19.28 15.07 15.89
N VAL A 196 -18.98 13.93 15.26
CA VAL A 196 -18.40 13.90 13.90
C VAL A 196 -19.30 14.62 12.91
N ALA A 197 -20.63 14.46 13.04
CA ALA A 197 -21.62 15.18 12.23
C ALA A 197 -21.45 16.72 12.26
N ASP A 198 -20.97 17.29 13.37
CA ASP A 198 -20.88 18.75 13.56
C ASP A 198 -19.68 19.38 12.82
N ILE A 199 -18.75 18.57 12.31
CA ILE A 199 -17.50 19.03 11.67
C ILE A 199 -17.40 18.64 10.19
N LEU A 200 -18.45 18.00 9.66
CA LEU A 200 -18.59 17.69 8.24
C LEU A 200 -18.76 18.99 7.45
N ASP A 201 -18.21 19.03 6.25
CA ASP A 201 -18.43 20.14 5.31
C ASP A 201 -19.22 19.70 4.07
N GLY A 202 -19.51 18.40 3.92
CA GLY A 202 -20.31 17.85 2.83
C GLY A 202 -19.58 17.90 1.49
N PHE A 203 -18.26 18.15 1.49
CA PHE A 203 -17.46 18.27 0.27
C PHE A 203 -16.51 17.08 0.12
N CYS A 204 -17.06 15.97 -0.37
CA CYS A 204 -16.34 14.73 -0.61
C CYS A 204 -16.26 14.40 -2.11
N VAL A 205 -15.13 14.74 -2.73
CA VAL A 205 -14.85 14.38 -4.13
C VAL A 205 -14.57 12.89 -4.18
N THR A 206 -15.36 12.15 -4.97
CA THR A 206 -15.31 10.68 -4.99
C THR A 206 -14.97 10.15 -6.38
N LEU A 207 -14.16 9.10 -6.43
CA LEU A 207 -13.92 8.28 -7.63
C LEU A 207 -14.81 7.04 -7.61
N HIS A 208 -15.09 6.48 -8.77
CA HIS A 208 -15.80 5.20 -8.88
C HIS A 208 -14.86 4.08 -9.30
N MET A 209 -15.20 2.85 -8.92
CA MET A 209 -14.41 1.65 -9.26
C MET A 209 -14.10 1.51 -10.77
N MET A 210 -15.02 1.94 -11.63
CA MET A 210 -14.92 1.87 -13.08
C MET A 210 -14.28 3.11 -13.74
N ASP A 211 -14.03 4.17 -12.98
CA ASP A 211 -13.32 5.36 -13.48
C ASP A 211 -11.96 4.93 -14.04
N THR A 212 -11.48 5.64 -15.06
CA THR A 212 -10.15 5.38 -15.62
C THR A 212 -9.07 6.04 -14.79
N LYS A 213 -7.81 5.64 -15.01
CA LYS A 213 -6.66 6.34 -14.41
C LYS A 213 -6.60 7.79 -14.81
N GLU A 214 -6.98 8.11 -16.05
CA GLU A 214 -7.03 9.47 -16.58
C GLU A 214 -8.07 10.31 -15.84
N ASP A 215 -9.26 9.76 -15.58
CA ASP A 215 -10.30 10.41 -14.78
C ASP A 215 -9.80 10.69 -13.35
N ALA A 216 -9.10 9.72 -12.75
CA ALA A 216 -8.49 9.89 -11.43
C ALA A 216 -7.47 11.02 -11.40
N VAL A 217 -6.53 11.04 -12.36
CA VAL A 217 -5.51 12.09 -12.47
C VAL A 217 -6.16 13.47 -12.66
N ALA A 218 -7.23 13.55 -13.47
CA ALA A 218 -7.97 14.79 -13.65
C ALA A 218 -8.60 15.29 -12.34
N LYS A 219 -9.31 14.42 -11.59
CA LYS A 219 -9.91 14.80 -10.29
C LYS A 219 -8.86 15.18 -9.25
N PHE A 220 -7.75 14.42 -9.15
CA PHE A 220 -6.66 14.77 -8.23
C PHE A 220 -6.13 16.18 -8.49
N LYS A 221 -5.93 16.54 -9.76
CA LYS A 221 -5.44 17.84 -10.17
C LYS A 221 -6.46 18.96 -10.00
N GLU A 222 -7.72 18.71 -10.34
CA GLU A 222 -8.81 19.70 -10.26
C GLU A 222 -9.08 20.14 -8.83
N TYR A 223 -9.04 19.21 -7.88
CA TYR A 223 -9.41 19.45 -6.49
C TYR A 223 -8.22 19.55 -5.53
N ASP A 224 -6.99 19.56 -6.05
CA ASP A 224 -5.73 19.60 -5.30
C ASP A 224 -5.71 18.57 -4.15
N ARG A 225 -6.14 17.35 -4.47
CA ARG A 225 -6.24 16.25 -3.50
C ARG A 225 -4.98 15.40 -3.55
N VAL A 226 -4.59 14.87 -2.40
CA VAL A 226 -3.49 13.88 -2.27
C VAL A 226 -4.01 12.45 -2.12
N VAL A 227 -5.28 12.32 -1.74
CA VAL A 227 -6.03 11.06 -1.62
C VAL A 227 -7.49 11.34 -1.98
N LEU A 228 -8.17 10.37 -2.57
CA LEU A 228 -9.58 10.42 -2.93
C LEU A 228 -10.22 9.08 -2.56
N PRO A 229 -11.42 9.07 -1.94
CA PRO A 229 -12.17 7.85 -1.74
C PRO A 229 -12.66 7.28 -3.06
N VAL A 230 -12.76 5.95 -3.11
CA VAL A 230 -13.29 5.21 -4.23
C VAL A 230 -14.52 4.44 -3.77
N ALA A 231 -15.66 4.68 -4.42
CA ALA A 231 -16.92 4.00 -4.12
C ALA A 231 -17.36 3.08 -5.26
N ASN A 232 -18.16 2.06 -4.94
CA ASN A 232 -18.87 1.26 -5.94
C ASN A 232 -20.17 1.96 -6.40
N GLU A 233 -20.94 1.29 -7.25
CA GLU A 233 -22.22 1.80 -7.80
C GLU A 233 -23.30 2.04 -6.72
N GLU A 234 -23.21 1.34 -5.58
CA GLU A 234 -24.12 1.49 -4.44
C GLU A 234 -23.67 2.58 -3.45
N ASN A 235 -22.63 3.33 -3.81
CA ASN A 235 -21.95 4.33 -2.98
C ASN A 235 -21.25 3.74 -1.74
N ILE A 236 -20.99 2.43 -1.73
CA ILE A 236 -20.20 1.77 -0.67
C ILE A 236 -18.73 2.10 -0.90
N LEU A 237 -18.06 2.54 0.16
CA LEU A 237 -16.63 2.85 0.13
C LEU A 237 -15.79 1.57 -0.05
N MET A 238 -14.92 1.57 -1.05
CA MET A 238 -14.10 0.43 -1.45
C MET A 238 -12.60 0.65 -1.20
N GLY A 239 -12.13 1.89 -1.14
CA GLY A 239 -10.72 2.27 -1.02
C GLY A 239 -10.50 3.76 -0.83
#